data_AF-A0A423WED0-F1
#
_entry.id   AF-A0A423WED0-F1
#
_cell.length_a   1.000
_cell.length_b   1.000
_cell.length_c   1.000
_cell.angle_alpha   90.00
_cell.angle_beta   90.00
_cell.angle_gamma   90.00
#
_symmetry.space_group_name_H-M   'P 1'
#
loop_
_entity.id
_entity.type
_entity.pdbx_description
1 polymer ?
#
loop_
_entity_poly.entity_id
_entity_poly.type
_entity_poly.pdbx_seq_one_letter_code
_entity_poly.pdbx_strand_id
1 'polypeptide(L)'
;MTTPTPVPGPQGVIAPVPDGNTIPEADVGGVGAGDDEQQAPPVAAPAAVVTVTVTPASVAAPVAAPAAAPAATVVVPPALVVAPAAPAAAATYYDPRIWGFGGIMYGVVLRPGRHNASSLRLNPRLRQLPASTVGHNGLQLGAWYPYQIVALFHGAHGVSQAGVHGDRNHGVYSIVLSDTYWRFDLDCGDIIYYSGPGSQRNTDPLNLHNSRAMGYLQHSTRSQNSIRVFRSASRRSHHSPSVGMRYDGLYRIVQEEHPAQLNANGGLYIRFILQREAGQEALASICARSPSGQQVQDYGRIRF
;
A
#
# COMPACT_ATOMS: atom_id res chain seq x y z
N MET A 1 23.56 15.52 -69.60
CA MET A 1 22.58 14.42 -69.45
C MET A 1 22.87 13.79 -68.09
N THR A 2 22.05 13.84 -67.05
CA THR A 2 20.66 14.25 -66.83
C THR A 2 20.55 14.44 -65.31
N THR A 3 20.03 15.58 -64.88
CA THR A 3 19.66 15.89 -63.48
C THR A 3 18.56 14.95 -62.98
N PRO A 4 18.62 14.41 -61.74
CA PRO A 4 17.47 13.79 -61.10
C PRO A 4 16.59 14.83 -60.41
N THR A 5 15.32 14.83 -60.80
CA THR A 5 14.19 15.63 -60.32
C THR A 5 13.87 15.37 -58.84
N PRO A 6 13.45 16.38 -58.06
CA PRO A 6 13.10 16.22 -56.65
C PRO A 6 11.70 15.62 -56.44
N VAL A 7 11.59 14.77 -55.41
CA VAL A 7 10.35 14.18 -54.89
C VAL A 7 9.63 15.17 -53.97
N PRO A 8 8.34 15.47 -54.15
CA PRO A 8 7.59 16.32 -53.23
C PRO A 8 7.06 15.53 -52.02
N GLY A 9 7.22 16.12 -50.83
CA GLY A 9 6.63 15.66 -49.56
C GLY A 9 5.13 16.00 -49.41
N PRO A 10 4.52 15.60 -48.28
CA PRO A 10 3.09 15.35 -48.17
C PRO A 10 2.25 16.63 -48.01
N GLN A 11 1.16 16.70 -48.76
CA GLN A 11 0.11 17.71 -48.62
C GLN A 11 -0.87 17.25 -47.52
N GLY A 12 -0.97 18.06 -46.46
CA GLY A 12 -1.98 17.92 -45.43
C GLY A 12 -3.37 18.29 -45.93
N VAL A 13 -4.38 17.54 -45.51
CA VAL A 13 -5.79 17.90 -45.69
C VAL A 13 -6.41 18.04 -44.31
N ILE A 14 -6.71 19.28 -43.96
CA ILE A 14 -7.49 19.70 -42.81
C ILE A 14 -8.97 19.44 -43.16
N ALA A 15 -9.65 18.61 -42.37
CA ALA A 15 -11.10 18.45 -42.43
C ALA A 15 -11.77 19.32 -41.35
N PRO A 16 -12.93 19.95 -41.65
CA PRO A 16 -13.56 20.93 -40.78
C PRO A 16 -14.35 20.30 -39.62
N VAL A 17 -14.37 21.01 -38.50
CA VAL A 17 -15.20 20.78 -37.31
C VAL A 17 -16.62 21.28 -37.59
N PRO A 18 -17.67 20.48 -37.32
CA PRO A 18 -19.02 21.01 -37.18
C PRO A 18 -19.34 21.32 -35.71
N ASP A 19 -19.63 22.60 -35.46
CA ASP A 19 -20.40 23.07 -34.30
C ASP A 19 -21.85 22.59 -34.40
N GLY A 20 -22.53 22.35 -33.27
CA GLY A 20 -23.98 22.21 -33.28
C GLY A 20 -24.57 21.41 -32.13
N ASN A 21 -24.84 22.11 -31.04
CA ASN A 21 -25.63 21.69 -29.90
C ASN A 21 -27.10 21.42 -30.30
N THR A 22 -27.60 20.19 -30.12
CA THR A 22 -29.05 19.90 -30.12
C THR A 22 -29.36 18.73 -29.17
N ILE A 23 -30.01 19.07 -28.06
CA ILE A 23 -30.66 18.14 -27.13
C ILE A 23 -32.08 17.89 -27.68
N PRO A 24 -32.54 16.65 -27.87
CA PRO A 24 -33.94 16.42 -28.18
C PRO A 24 -34.79 16.44 -26.90
N GLU A 25 -35.71 17.40 -26.85
CA GLU A 25 -36.96 17.29 -26.08
C GLU A 25 -37.90 16.27 -26.74
N ALA A 26 -38.52 15.43 -25.92
CA ALA A 26 -39.71 14.64 -26.19
C ALA A 26 -40.29 14.30 -24.80
N ASP A 27 -41.58 14.30 -24.51
CA ASP A 27 -42.81 14.65 -25.20
C ASP A 27 -43.84 14.75 -24.06
N VAL A 28 -44.69 15.77 -24.07
CA VAL A 28 -45.73 16.01 -23.06
C VAL A 28 -47.07 15.64 -23.69
N GLY A 29 -47.56 14.45 -23.37
CA GLY A 29 -48.89 13.96 -23.74
C GLY A 29 -49.57 13.33 -22.53
N GLY A 30 -50.66 13.95 -22.04
CA GLY A 30 -51.28 13.63 -20.77
C GLY A 30 -52.49 12.69 -20.80
N VAL A 31 -53.08 12.63 -19.60
CA VAL A 31 -54.43 12.23 -19.15
C VAL A 31 -54.87 10.76 -19.19
N GLY A 32 -55.01 10.20 -17.98
CA GLY A 32 -55.85 9.06 -17.64
C GLY A 32 -56.03 8.98 -16.13
N ALA A 33 -57.15 9.48 -15.62
CA ALA A 33 -57.54 9.43 -14.22
C ALA A 33 -57.82 7.98 -13.78
N GLY A 34 -57.36 7.64 -12.57
CA GLY A 34 -57.66 6.39 -11.88
C GLY A 34 -57.42 6.59 -10.40
N ASP A 35 -58.51 6.80 -9.66
CA ASP A 35 -58.54 6.82 -8.20
C ASP A 35 -58.21 5.42 -7.68
N ASP A 36 -57.10 5.27 -6.95
CA ASP A 36 -56.88 4.11 -6.09
C ASP A 36 -56.24 4.57 -4.77
N GLU A 37 -57.14 4.69 -3.79
CA GLU A 37 -56.88 4.95 -2.39
C GLU A 37 -56.27 3.69 -1.76
N GLN A 38 -54.93 3.61 -1.70
CA GLN A 38 -54.22 2.53 -1.00
C GLN A 38 -53.23 3.09 0.03
N GLN A 39 -53.81 3.41 1.18
CA GLN A 39 -53.38 3.03 2.52
C GLN A 39 -51.86 3.05 2.81
N ALA A 40 -51.44 4.12 3.49
CA ALA A 40 -50.14 4.24 4.12
C ALA A 40 -49.89 3.09 5.13
N PRO A 41 -48.68 2.51 5.16
CA PRO A 41 -48.35 1.47 6.13
C PRO A 41 -48.33 2.05 7.56
N PRO A 42 -48.72 1.24 8.58
CA PRO A 42 -48.90 1.73 9.94
C PRO A 42 -47.60 2.21 10.58
N VAL A 43 -47.71 3.36 11.24
CA VAL A 43 -46.73 3.96 12.14
C VAL A 43 -46.28 2.93 13.17
N ALA A 44 -44.98 2.63 13.18
CA ALA A 44 -44.35 1.74 14.15
C ALA A 44 -44.55 2.30 15.58
N ALA A 45 -45.08 1.45 16.46
CA ALA A 45 -45.21 1.73 17.89
C ALA A 45 -43.82 2.05 18.49
N PRO A 46 -43.73 2.98 19.47
CA PRO A 46 -42.46 3.29 20.10
C PRO A 46 -41.92 2.06 20.83
N ALA A 47 -40.67 1.70 20.51
CA ALA A 47 -39.94 0.65 21.20
C ALA A 47 -39.88 0.94 22.71
N ALA A 48 -40.18 -0.08 23.51
CA ALA A 48 -40.11 -0.01 24.96
C ALA A 48 -38.72 0.43 25.41
N VAL A 49 -38.67 1.50 26.21
CA VAL A 49 -37.47 1.95 26.91
C VAL A 49 -37.12 0.90 27.96
N VAL A 50 -36.12 0.07 27.67
CA VAL A 50 -35.52 -0.82 28.67
C VAL A 50 -34.65 0.05 29.57
N THR A 51 -35.18 0.35 30.75
CA THR A 51 -34.45 1.05 31.81
C THR A 51 -33.44 0.07 32.39
N VAL A 52 -32.16 0.21 32.06
CA VAL A 52 -31.08 -0.51 32.75
C VAL A 52 -30.82 0.21 34.07
N THR A 53 -31.34 -0.34 35.16
CA THR A 53 -30.97 0.08 36.51
C THR A 53 -29.53 -0.33 36.78
N VAL A 54 -28.63 0.65 36.72
CA VAL A 54 -27.26 0.51 37.23
C VAL A 54 -27.32 0.37 38.75
N THR A 55 -26.97 -0.80 39.26
CA THR A 55 -26.73 -1.01 40.69
C THR A 55 -25.39 -0.38 41.05
N PRO A 56 -25.30 0.56 42.01
CA PRO A 56 -24.01 1.05 42.46
C PRO A 56 -23.30 -0.05 43.23
N ALA A 57 -22.17 -0.53 42.70
CA ALA A 57 -21.29 -1.41 43.43
C ALA A 57 -20.69 -0.66 44.63
N SER A 58 -20.84 -1.30 45.79
CA SER A 58 -20.41 -0.93 47.13
C SER A 58 -19.02 -0.29 47.20
N VAL A 59 -18.94 0.82 47.94
CA VAL A 59 -17.71 1.50 48.36
C VAL A 59 -16.95 0.58 49.32
N ALA A 60 -15.83 0.02 48.86
CA ALA A 60 -14.89 -0.67 49.74
C ALA A 60 -13.91 0.34 50.37
N ALA A 61 -13.77 0.23 51.69
CA ALA A 61 -12.88 0.98 52.57
C ALA A 61 -11.38 0.80 52.19
N PRO A 62 -10.48 1.71 52.64
CA PRO A 62 -9.10 1.73 52.18
C PRO A 62 -8.29 0.58 52.76
N VAL A 63 -7.70 -0.24 51.88
CA VAL A 63 -6.76 -1.29 52.28
C VAL A 63 -5.37 -0.68 52.45
N ALA A 64 -4.78 -0.99 53.60
CA ALA A 64 -3.51 -0.53 54.12
C ALA A 64 -2.31 -0.74 53.18
N ALA A 65 -1.34 0.16 53.31
CA ALA A 65 -0.05 0.15 52.62
C ALA A 65 0.72 -1.17 52.85
N PRO A 66 1.36 -1.75 51.81
CA PRO A 66 2.27 -2.86 52.01
C PRO A 66 3.63 -2.38 52.53
N ALA A 67 4.13 -3.13 53.50
CA ALA A 67 5.40 -2.97 54.18
C ALA A 67 6.61 -3.02 53.23
N ALA A 68 7.67 -2.30 53.64
CA ALA A 68 8.95 -2.20 52.96
C ALA A 68 9.57 -3.58 52.65
N ALA A 69 9.93 -3.78 51.39
CA ALA A 69 10.72 -4.91 50.93
C ALA A 69 12.19 -4.76 51.40
N PRO A 70 12.89 -5.87 51.74
CA PRO A 70 14.27 -5.82 52.17
C PRO A 70 15.20 -5.45 51.01
N ALA A 71 16.31 -4.78 51.34
CA ALA A 71 17.32 -4.30 50.40
C ALA A 71 17.83 -5.43 49.50
N ALA A 72 17.59 -5.30 48.19
CA ALA A 72 18.19 -6.15 47.19
C ALA A 72 19.67 -5.78 47.02
N THR A 73 20.56 -6.71 47.36
CA THR A 73 21.99 -6.63 47.07
C THR A 73 22.19 -6.52 45.55
N VAL A 74 22.75 -5.39 45.11
CA VAL A 74 23.14 -5.18 43.71
C VAL A 74 24.38 -6.04 43.43
N VAL A 75 24.17 -7.17 42.75
CA VAL A 75 25.26 -7.93 42.14
C VAL A 75 25.62 -7.23 40.83
N VAL A 76 26.75 -6.53 40.83
CA VAL A 76 27.33 -5.93 39.61
C VAL A 76 27.88 -7.08 38.75
N PRO A 77 27.41 -7.30 37.52
CA PRO A 77 27.97 -8.33 36.66
C PRO A 77 29.41 -7.95 36.26
N PRO A 78 30.33 -8.93 36.10
CA PRO A 78 31.68 -8.65 35.67
C PRO A 78 31.65 -7.98 34.29
N ALA A 79 32.44 -6.91 34.17
CA ALA A 79 32.57 -6.14 32.94
C ALA A 79 32.82 -7.09 31.76
N LEU A 80 31.95 -7.02 30.75
CA LEU A 80 32.15 -7.74 29.50
C LEU A 80 33.48 -7.26 28.90
N VAL A 81 34.49 -8.14 28.88
CA VAL A 81 35.72 -7.91 28.14
C VAL A 81 35.33 -7.87 26.66
N VAL A 82 35.24 -6.66 26.12
CA VAL A 82 35.00 -6.44 24.69
C VAL A 82 36.24 -6.92 23.96
N ALA A 83 36.12 -8.02 23.23
CA ALA A 83 37.15 -8.47 22.30
C ALA A 83 37.52 -7.32 21.34
N PRO A 84 38.82 -7.15 20.99
CA PRO A 84 39.22 -6.09 20.09
C PRO A 84 38.46 -6.22 18.77
N ALA A 85 37.79 -5.14 18.39
CA ALA A 85 37.01 -5.07 17.17
C ALA A 85 37.91 -5.43 15.98
N ALA A 86 37.49 -6.43 15.20
CA ALA A 86 38.04 -6.67 13.87
C ALA A 86 38.03 -5.36 13.07
N PRO A 87 39.09 -5.06 12.28
CA PRO A 87 39.24 -3.76 11.65
C PRO A 87 37.99 -3.43 10.82
N ALA A 88 37.38 -2.30 11.15
CA ALA A 88 36.19 -1.79 10.48
C ALA A 88 36.52 -1.58 9.00
N ALA A 89 36.08 -2.51 8.14
CA ALA A 89 35.93 -2.23 6.73
C ALA A 89 35.04 -0.98 6.61
N ALA A 90 35.63 0.09 6.06
CA ALA A 90 35.12 1.44 5.97
C ALA A 90 33.59 1.51 5.81
N ALA A 91 32.88 1.74 6.92
CA ALA A 91 31.54 2.28 6.85
C ALA A 91 31.72 3.76 6.52
N THR A 92 31.50 4.15 5.28
CA THR A 92 31.29 5.56 4.92
C THR A 92 30.16 6.08 5.80
N TYR A 93 30.50 6.90 6.80
CA TYR A 93 29.51 7.46 7.71
C TYR A 93 28.75 8.57 6.96
N TYR A 94 27.67 8.16 6.29
CA TYR A 94 26.62 9.07 5.84
C TYR A 94 25.99 9.77 7.05
N ASP A 95 25.27 10.87 6.82
CA ASP A 95 24.64 11.68 7.88
C ASP A 95 23.94 10.77 8.92
N PRO A 96 24.40 10.72 10.18
CA PRO A 96 23.89 9.78 11.18
C PRO A 96 22.42 10.05 11.52
N ARG A 97 21.91 11.24 11.23
CA ARG A 97 20.47 11.57 11.39
C ARG A 97 19.61 10.89 10.32
N ILE A 98 20.19 10.53 9.18
CA ILE A 98 19.50 9.84 8.09
C ILE A 98 19.73 8.33 8.18
N TRP A 99 20.98 7.90 8.41
CA TRP A 99 21.38 6.49 8.31
C TRP A 99 21.60 5.79 9.65
N GLY A 100 21.75 6.56 10.73
CA GLY A 100 21.93 6.04 12.08
C GLY A 100 20.62 5.64 12.75
N PHE A 101 20.71 5.26 14.02
CA PHE A 101 19.55 4.88 14.83
C PHE A 101 18.52 6.01 14.88
N GLY A 102 17.26 5.69 14.58
CA GLY A 102 16.16 6.66 14.50
C GLY A 102 16.07 7.42 13.17
N GLY A 103 17.05 7.28 12.28
CA GLY A 103 17.03 7.89 10.95
C GLY A 103 16.14 7.12 9.96
N ILE A 104 15.68 7.81 8.92
CA ILE A 104 14.76 7.24 7.92
C ILE A 104 15.36 6.11 7.09
N MET A 105 16.69 5.99 7.02
CA MET A 105 17.44 4.93 6.33
C MET A 105 18.00 3.88 7.31
N TYR A 106 17.61 3.92 8.58
CA TYR A 106 18.07 2.95 9.58
C TYR A 106 17.82 1.51 9.11
N GLY A 107 18.81 0.64 9.33
CA GLY A 107 18.74 -0.75 8.89
C GLY A 107 19.26 -1.03 7.48
N VAL A 108 19.58 0.00 6.72
CA VAL A 108 20.11 -0.10 5.35
C VAL A 108 21.45 0.60 5.25
N VAL A 109 22.34 0.06 4.42
CA VAL A 109 23.66 0.60 4.12
C VAL A 109 23.84 0.75 2.62
N LEU A 110 24.66 1.71 2.22
CA LEU A 110 25.15 1.80 0.85
C LEU A 110 26.37 0.90 0.68
N ARG A 111 26.33 0.09 -0.37
CA ARG A 111 27.46 -0.72 -0.81
C ARG A 111 27.93 -0.18 -2.15
N PRO A 112 29.20 0.24 -2.27
CA PRO A 112 29.78 0.57 -3.56
C PRO A 112 29.63 -0.60 -4.52
N GLY A 113 29.05 -0.35 -5.70
CA GLY A 113 28.97 -1.31 -6.79
C GLY A 113 30.02 -1.05 -7.85
N ARG A 114 29.89 -1.73 -9.00
CA ARG A 114 30.71 -1.47 -10.18
C ARG A 114 30.32 -0.13 -10.81
N HIS A 115 31.27 0.51 -11.51
CA HIS A 115 31.03 1.74 -12.27
C HIS A 115 30.41 2.91 -11.46
N ASN A 116 30.89 3.14 -10.24
CA ASN A 116 30.40 4.19 -9.33
C ASN A 116 28.91 4.10 -8.97
N ALA A 117 28.25 2.97 -9.22
CA ALA A 117 26.86 2.77 -8.82
C ALA A 117 26.81 2.25 -7.38
N SER A 118 26.45 3.10 -6.42
CA SER A 118 26.12 2.65 -5.06
C SER A 118 24.80 1.87 -5.07
N SER A 119 24.70 0.83 -4.25
CA SER A 119 23.48 0.04 -4.12
C SER A 119 23.07 -0.12 -2.65
N LEU A 120 21.77 0.03 -2.38
CA LEU A 120 21.22 -0.18 -1.05
C LEU A 120 21.23 -1.67 -0.70
N ARG A 121 21.67 -1.99 0.51
CA ARG A 121 21.64 -3.34 1.09
C ARG A 121 21.19 -3.28 2.53
N LEU A 122 20.54 -4.34 3.01
CA LEU A 122 20.29 -4.50 4.44
C LEU A 122 21.61 -4.46 5.20
N ASN A 123 21.62 -3.79 6.35
CA ASN A 123 22.77 -3.76 7.22
C ASN A 123 22.94 -5.16 7.86
N PRO A 124 24.00 -5.91 7.56
CA PRO A 124 24.16 -7.28 8.06
C PRO A 124 24.39 -7.35 9.58
N ARG A 125 24.68 -6.21 10.23
CA ARG A 125 24.87 -6.12 11.68
C ARG A 125 23.56 -5.96 12.45
N LEU A 126 22.46 -5.69 11.75
CA LEU A 126 21.17 -5.42 12.35
C LEU A 126 20.18 -6.52 11.98
N ARG A 127 19.34 -6.89 12.94
CA ARG A 127 18.30 -7.90 12.73
C ARG A 127 17.10 -7.28 12.01
N GLN A 128 16.73 -7.87 10.88
CA GLN A 128 15.49 -7.57 10.17
C GLN A 128 14.28 -8.08 10.96
N LEU A 129 13.18 -7.33 10.93
CA LEU A 129 11.89 -7.72 11.52
C LEU A 129 11.09 -8.65 10.59
N PRO A 130 10.34 -9.62 11.13
CA PRO A 130 9.54 -10.54 10.31
C PRO A 130 8.39 -9.81 9.60
N ALA A 131 8.13 -10.18 8.34
CA ALA A 131 7.07 -9.59 7.51
C ALA A 131 5.88 -10.53 7.24
N SER A 132 5.98 -11.81 7.60
CA SER A 132 5.00 -12.85 7.26
C SER A 132 3.97 -13.06 8.38
N THR A 133 3.37 -11.95 8.83
CA THR A 133 2.28 -11.95 9.82
C THR A 133 1.04 -11.40 9.14
N VAL A 134 -0.12 -12.03 9.28
CA VAL A 134 -1.40 -11.51 8.77
C VAL A 134 -1.82 -10.27 9.56
N GLY A 135 -2.54 -9.34 8.90
CA GLY A 135 -2.99 -8.10 9.54
C GLY A 135 -1.90 -7.03 9.62
N HIS A 136 -1.99 -6.14 10.61
CA HIS A 136 -1.16 -4.93 10.68
C HIS A 136 0.34 -5.20 10.91
N ASN A 137 0.72 -6.35 11.45
CA ASN A 137 2.10 -6.65 11.84
C ASN A 137 2.75 -5.57 12.73
N GLY A 138 1.96 -4.98 13.63
CA GLY A 138 2.40 -3.90 14.53
C GLY A 138 2.60 -2.53 13.85
N LEU A 139 2.35 -2.41 12.54
CA LEU A 139 2.49 -1.15 11.82
C LEU A 139 1.33 -0.20 12.12
N GLN A 140 1.67 1.08 12.28
CA GLN A 140 0.68 2.15 12.38
C GLN A 140 0.27 2.63 10.99
N LEU A 141 -1.01 2.95 10.82
CA LEU A 141 -1.52 3.57 9.60
C LEU A 141 -0.72 4.85 9.30
N GLY A 142 -0.33 5.03 8.04
CA GLY A 142 0.54 6.13 7.63
C GLY A 142 2.03 5.93 7.94
N ALA A 143 2.45 4.77 8.46
CA ALA A 143 3.87 4.44 8.56
C ALA A 143 4.53 4.61 7.17
N TRP A 144 5.63 5.34 7.13
CA TRP A 144 6.27 5.76 5.89
C TRP A 144 7.73 5.28 5.85
N TYR A 145 8.16 4.88 4.66
CA TYR A 145 9.50 4.38 4.38
C TYR A 145 10.05 5.05 3.13
N PRO A 146 11.33 5.47 3.11
CA PRO A 146 11.90 6.11 1.92
C PRO A 146 12.04 5.13 0.76
N TYR A 147 12.31 3.84 1.04
CA TYR A 147 12.46 2.80 0.02
C TYR A 147 11.90 1.46 0.52
N GLN A 148 11.49 0.61 -0.42
CA GLN A 148 10.98 -0.74 -0.13
C GLN A 148 11.98 -1.62 0.62
N ILE A 149 13.29 -1.43 0.43
CA ILE A 149 14.32 -2.14 1.22
C ILE A 149 14.34 -1.72 2.69
N VAL A 150 13.95 -0.47 3.00
CA VAL A 150 13.78 -0.02 4.39
C VAL A 150 12.48 -0.60 4.97
N ALA A 151 11.39 -0.61 4.19
CA ALA A 151 10.17 -1.32 4.57
C ALA A 151 10.42 -2.81 4.84
N LEU A 152 11.30 -3.44 4.05
CA LEU A 152 11.77 -4.81 4.26
C LEU A 152 12.48 -5.00 5.58
N PHE A 153 13.44 -4.13 5.89
CA PHE A 153 14.17 -4.17 7.15
C PHE A 153 13.21 -4.10 8.36
N HIS A 154 12.21 -3.24 8.28
CA HIS A 154 11.20 -3.03 9.33
C HIS A 154 10.04 -4.04 9.31
N GLY A 155 10.09 -5.11 8.50
CA GLY A 155 9.05 -6.14 8.47
C GLY A 155 7.73 -5.66 7.86
N ALA A 156 7.72 -4.49 7.22
CA ALA A 156 6.51 -3.92 6.66
C ALA A 156 6.07 -4.67 5.39
N HIS A 157 7.05 -4.98 4.53
CA HIS A 157 6.87 -5.73 3.29
C HIS A 157 8.04 -6.70 3.08
N GLY A 158 7.80 -7.97 2.79
CA GLY A 158 8.83 -9.02 2.93
C GLY A 158 9.77 -9.24 1.73
N VAL A 159 9.68 -8.43 0.68
CA VAL A 159 10.57 -8.49 -0.48
C VAL A 159 11.07 -7.10 -0.86
N SER A 160 12.30 -6.98 -1.36
CA SER A 160 12.94 -5.68 -1.60
C SER A 160 12.51 -4.98 -2.88
N GLN A 161 11.89 -5.69 -3.83
CA GLN A 161 11.60 -5.19 -5.18
C GLN A 161 10.24 -5.62 -5.74
N ALA A 162 9.81 -6.86 -5.50
CA ALA A 162 8.55 -7.34 -6.04
C ALA A 162 7.36 -6.66 -5.35
N GLY A 163 6.25 -6.47 -6.07
CA GLY A 163 5.07 -5.82 -5.51
C GLY A 163 4.29 -6.69 -4.53
N VAL A 164 4.51 -8.00 -4.49
CA VAL A 164 3.73 -8.95 -3.68
C VAL A 164 4.66 -9.72 -2.75
N HIS A 165 4.31 -9.74 -1.45
CA HIS A 165 4.92 -10.62 -0.44
C HIS A 165 3.87 -11.59 0.10
N GLY A 166 4.17 -12.88 0.07
CA GLY A 166 3.22 -13.93 0.43
C GLY A 166 3.88 -15.31 0.56
N ASP A 167 3.09 -16.28 1.00
CA ASP A 167 3.43 -17.69 1.00
C ASP A 167 2.24 -18.58 0.60
N ARG A 168 2.48 -19.89 0.57
CA ARG A 168 1.50 -20.88 0.13
C ARG A 168 0.40 -21.16 1.14
N ASN A 169 0.62 -20.86 2.42
CA ASN A 169 -0.29 -21.23 3.50
C ASN A 169 -1.31 -20.12 3.77
N HIS A 170 -0.88 -18.85 3.67
CA HIS A 170 -1.71 -17.70 3.99
C HIS A 170 -2.05 -16.86 2.76
N GLY A 171 -1.40 -17.09 1.62
CA GLY A 171 -1.50 -16.22 0.46
C GLY A 171 -0.65 -14.96 0.65
N VAL A 172 -1.23 -13.80 0.39
CA VAL A 172 -0.55 -12.50 0.38
C VAL A 172 -0.61 -11.88 1.78
N TYR A 173 0.54 -11.44 2.28
CA TYR A 173 0.63 -10.63 3.49
C TYR A 173 0.59 -9.13 3.19
N SER A 174 1.22 -8.73 2.07
CA SER A 174 1.31 -7.32 1.71
C SER A 174 1.54 -7.12 0.22
N ILE A 175 1.01 -6.02 -0.31
CA ILE A 175 1.25 -5.55 -1.68
C ILE A 175 1.79 -4.12 -1.70
N VAL A 176 2.48 -3.79 -2.78
CA VAL A 176 2.94 -2.43 -3.10
C VAL A 176 2.33 -2.00 -4.42
N LEU A 177 1.56 -0.90 -4.39
CA LEU A 177 1.18 -0.15 -5.57
C LEU A 177 2.34 0.78 -5.94
N SER A 178 2.77 0.70 -7.20
CA SER A 178 3.89 1.49 -7.71
C SER A 178 3.58 1.96 -9.13
N ASP A 179 4.34 2.96 -9.59
CA ASP A 179 4.18 3.51 -10.93
C ASP A 179 4.56 2.52 -12.05
N THR A 180 5.13 1.35 -11.74
CA THR A 180 5.53 0.37 -12.77
C THR A 180 4.33 -0.20 -13.53
N TYR A 181 3.20 -0.37 -12.86
CA TYR A 181 2.00 -0.99 -13.43
C TYR A 181 0.86 0.02 -13.64
N TRP A 182 1.15 1.33 -13.72
CA TRP A 182 0.13 2.39 -13.79
C TRP A 182 -0.91 2.22 -14.93
N ARG A 183 -0.56 1.50 -16.01
CA ARG A 183 -1.49 1.21 -17.13
C ARG A 183 -2.43 0.03 -16.86
N PHE A 184 -2.13 -0.77 -15.85
CA PHE A 184 -2.83 -2.00 -15.52
C PHE A 184 -3.46 -1.93 -14.12
N ASP A 185 -2.90 -1.13 -13.21
CA ASP A 185 -3.47 -0.87 -11.91
C ASP A 185 -4.44 0.31 -11.99
N LEU A 186 -5.55 0.23 -11.26
CA LEU A 186 -6.46 1.35 -11.03
C LEU A 186 -6.64 1.54 -9.52
N ASP A 187 -6.21 2.70 -9.02
CA ASP A 187 -6.23 3.04 -7.60
C ASP A 187 -7.37 4.03 -7.33
N CYS A 188 -8.50 3.51 -6.84
CA CYS A 188 -9.67 4.29 -6.41
C CYS A 188 -9.68 4.51 -4.89
N GLY A 189 -8.52 4.39 -4.22
CA GLY A 189 -8.39 4.58 -2.79
C GLY A 189 -8.85 3.36 -2.00
N ASP A 190 -10.13 3.32 -1.63
CA ASP A 190 -10.68 2.21 -0.84
C ASP A 190 -10.93 0.96 -1.69
N ILE A 191 -11.10 1.14 -3.01
CA ILE A 191 -11.11 0.05 -3.98
C ILE A 191 -9.85 0.13 -4.85
N ILE A 192 -9.21 -1.00 -5.09
CA ILE A 192 -8.02 -1.10 -5.93
C ILE A 192 -8.20 -2.24 -6.92
N TYR A 193 -7.93 -1.99 -8.19
CA TYR A 193 -7.78 -3.04 -9.20
C TYR A 193 -6.29 -3.26 -9.38
N TYR A 194 -5.78 -4.33 -8.78
CA TYR A 194 -4.35 -4.64 -8.76
C TYR A 194 -4.02 -5.69 -9.82
N SER A 195 -3.15 -5.36 -10.76
CA SER A 195 -2.75 -6.27 -11.83
C SER A 195 -1.87 -7.41 -11.32
N GLY A 196 -2.06 -8.59 -11.90
CA GLY A 196 -1.22 -9.75 -11.59
C GLY A 196 0.26 -9.49 -11.94
N PRO A 197 1.20 -10.13 -11.22
CA PRO A 197 2.62 -10.02 -11.54
C PRO A 197 2.91 -10.47 -12.98
N GLY A 198 3.74 -9.70 -13.69
CA GLY A 198 4.12 -10.00 -15.08
C GLY A 198 3.10 -9.57 -16.14
N SER A 199 1.96 -8.97 -15.76
CA SER A 199 0.89 -8.54 -16.68
C SER A 199 1.38 -7.76 -17.90
N GLN A 200 2.27 -6.79 -17.72
CA GLN A 200 2.80 -5.96 -18.81
C GLN A 200 3.68 -6.73 -19.82
N ARG A 201 4.36 -7.80 -19.38
CA ARG A 201 5.36 -8.52 -20.18
C ARG A 201 4.86 -9.85 -20.72
N ASN A 202 3.66 -10.28 -20.32
CA ASN A 202 3.10 -11.52 -20.85
C ASN A 202 2.85 -11.38 -22.36
N THR A 203 3.06 -12.45 -23.11
CA THR A 203 2.80 -12.53 -24.56
C THR A 203 1.89 -13.71 -24.91
N ASP A 204 1.54 -14.54 -23.93
CA ASP A 204 0.66 -15.70 -24.11
C ASP A 204 -0.81 -15.26 -24.04
N PRO A 205 -1.60 -15.39 -25.13
CA PRO A 205 -2.99 -14.96 -25.16
C PRO A 205 -3.95 -15.89 -24.39
N LEU A 206 -3.51 -17.08 -24.01
CA LEU A 206 -4.34 -18.12 -23.39
C LEU A 206 -4.07 -18.27 -21.90
N ASN A 207 -2.83 -18.01 -21.47
CA ASN A 207 -2.42 -18.25 -20.09
C ASN A 207 -1.97 -16.97 -19.39
N LEU A 208 -2.40 -16.81 -18.14
CA LEU A 208 -1.84 -15.81 -17.24
C LEU A 208 -0.38 -16.15 -16.93
N HIS A 209 0.41 -15.12 -16.60
CA HIS A 209 1.79 -15.31 -16.21
C HIS A 209 1.91 -16.18 -14.94
N ASN A 210 2.48 -17.38 -15.10
CA ASN A 210 2.64 -18.34 -14.00
C ASN A 210 3.81 -17.94 -13.09
N SER A 211 3.50 -17.43 -11.90
CA SER A 211 4.48 -17.06 -10.88
C SER A 211 3.98 -17.42 -9.49
N ARG A 212 4.91 -17.55 -8.53
CA ARG A 212 4.53 -17.78 -7.11
C ARG A 212 3.60 -16.70 -6.58
N ALA A 213 3.87 -15.44 -6.92
CA ALA A 213 3.06 -14.29 -6.51
C ALA A 213 1.64 -14.34 -7.08
N MET A 214 1.46 -14.83 -8.32
CA MET A 214 0.12 -15.07 -8.88
C MET A 214 -0.64 -16.11 -8.04
N GLY A 215 0.01 -17.22 -7.69
CA GLY A 215 -0.59 -18.24 -6.82
C GLY A 215 -0.98 -17.71 -5.43
N TYR A 216 -0.20 -16.79 -4.85
CA TYR A 216 -0.54 -16.16 -3.58
C TYR A 216 -1.77 -15.26 -3.68
N LEU A 217 -1.92 -14.49 -4.76
CA LEU A 217 -3.09 -13.66 -5.01
C LEU A 217 -4.35 -14.52 -5.16
N GLN A 218 -4.30 -15.57 -5.99
CA GLN A 218 -5.40 -16.54 -6.16
C GLN A 218 -5.77 -17.29 -4.87
N HIS A 219 -4.79 -17.56 -4.01
CA HIS A 219 -5.06 -18.09 -2.67
C HIS A 219 -5.77 -17.06 -1.78
N SER A 220 -5.38 -15.80 -1.87
CA SER A 220 -5.95 -14.71 -1.07
C SER A 220 -7.38 -14.39 -1.48
N THR A 221 -7.72 -14.54 -2.77
CA THR A 221 -9.11 -14.48 -3.25
C THR A 221 -10.02 -15.46 -2.51
N ARG A 222 -9.50 -16.63 -2.13
CA ARG A 222 -10.27 -17.68 -1.45
C ARG A 222 -10.22 -17.57 0.08
N SER A 223 -9.05 -17.26 0.62
CA SER A 223 -8.82 -17.21 2.07
C SER A 223 -9.30 -15.92 2.72
N GLN A 224 -9.46 -14.83 1.97
CA GLN A 224 -9.95 -13.54 2.48
C GLN A 224 -9.08 -12.98 3.63
N ASN A 225 -7.82 -13.37 3.72
CA ASN A 225 -6.89 -12.86 4.72
C ASN A 225 -6.61 -11.36 4.50
N SER A 226 -6.41 -10.64 5.60
CA SER A 226 -6.06 -9.22 5.56
C SER A 226 -4.68 -8.97 4.92
N ILE A 227 -4.67 -8.13 3.90
CA ILE A 227 -3.49 -7.75 3.12
C ILE A 227 -3.10 -6.32 3.47
N ARG A 228 -1.84 -6.10 3.87
CA ARG A 228 -1.30 -4.74 4.00
C ARG A 228 -1.07 -4.11 2.63
N VAL A 229 -1.63 -2.93 2.40
CA VAL A 229 -1.41 -2.17 1.18
C VAL A 229 -0.44 -1.03 1.44
N PHE A 230 0.60 -0.96 0.59
CA PHE A 230 1.52 0.16 0.54
C PHE A 230 1.37 0.90 -0.78
N ARG A 231 1.33 2.23 -0.74
CA ARG A 231 1.43 3.07 -1.94
C ARG A 231 2.80 3.70 -2.01
N SER A 232 3.48 3.53 -3.14
CA SER A 232 4.72 4.24 -3.44
C SER A 232 4.41 5.55 -4.14
N ALA A 233 5.31 6.52 -4.04
CA ALA A 233 5.16 7.79 -4.71
C ALA A 233 4.97 7.59 -6.22
N SER A 234 3.91 8.22 -6.74
CA SER A 234 3.53 8.17 -8.15
C SER A 234 2.93 9.52 -8.53
N ARG A 235 3.12 9.93 -9.77
CA ARG A 235 2.49 11.13 -10.34
C ARG A 235 1.08 10.87 -10.88
N ARG A 236 0.62 9.61 -10.84
CA ARG A 236 -0.61 9.15 -11.51
C ARG A 236 -1.76 8.85 -10.55
N SER A 237 -1.46 8.61 -9.26
CA SER A 237 -2.47 8.36 -8.23
C SER A 237 -2.49 9.48 -7.20
N HIS A 238 -3.68 10.05 -6.96
CA HIS A 238 -3.91 11.07 -5.93
C HIS A 238 -3.76 10.52 -4.50
N HIS A 239 -3.81 9.20 -4.34
CA HIS A 239 -3.63 8.55 -3.04
C HIS A 239 -2.16 8.28 -2.73
N SER A 240 -1.25 8.44 -3.69
CA SER A 240 0.16 8.16 -3.48
C SER A 240 0.83 9.21 -2.60
N PRO A 241 1.81 8.83 -1.75
CA PRO A 241 2.61 9.81 -1.02
C PRO A 241 3.46 10.66 -1.99
N SER A 242 3.89 11.84 -1.56
CA SER A 242 4.73 12.73 -2.38
C SER A 242 6.13 12.17 -2.65
N VAL A 243 6.67 11.39 -1.71
CA VAL A 243 7.97 10.70 -1.78
C VAL A 243 7.89 9.35 -1.05
N GLY A 244 8.82 8.44 -1.33
CA GLY A 244 8.93 7.15 -0.64
C GLY A 244 7.69 6.26 -0.81
N MET A 245 7.31 5.54 0.25
CA MET A 245 6.13 4.69 0.29
C MET A 245 5.44 4.73 1.65
N ARG A 246 4.12 4.54 1.66
CA ARG A 246 3.28 4.67 2.85
C ARG A 246 2.37 3.47 3.03
N TYR A 247 2.22 3.03 4.27
CA TYR A 247 1.25 1.99 4.65
C TYR A 247 -0.15 2.58 4.81
N ASP A 248 -1.11 2.13 4.00
CA ASP A 248 -2.45 2.71 3.91
C ASP A 248 -3.56 1.83 4.50
N GLY A 249 -3.16 0.71 5.12
CA GLY A 249 -4.03 -0.15 5.90
C GLY A 249 -4.25 -1.53 5.31
N LEU A 250 -5.24 -2.21 5.86
CA LEU A 250 -5.65 -3.57 5.49
C LEU A 250 -6.75 -3.55 4.44
N TYR A 251 -6.60 -4.43 3.47
CA TYR A 251 -7.52 -4.69 2.39
C TYR A 251 -7.74 -6.20 2.27
N ARG A 252 -8.78 -6.63 1.56
CA ARG A 252 -9.01 -8.02 1.14
C ARG A 252 -9.28 -8.06 -0.36
N ILE A 253 -8.85 -9.13 -1.03
CA ILE A 253 -9.24 -9.36 -2.42
C ILE A 253 -10.69 -9.84 -2.41
N VAL A 254 -11.62 -9.04 -2.90
CA VAL A 254 -13.03 -9.42 -2.97
C VAL A 254 -13.36 -10.21 -4.23
N GLN A 255 -12.62 -9.98 -5.31
CA GLN A 255 -12.86 -10.65 -6.58
C GLN A 255 -11.65 -10.63 -7.51
N GLU A 256 -11.65 -11.53 -8.49
CA GLU A 256 -10.88 -11.42 -9.72
C GLU A 256 -11.74 -10.75 -10.81
N GLU A 257 -11.13 -9.87 -11.60
CA GLU A 257 -11.81 -9.22 -12.72
C GLU A 257 -11.95 -10.21 -13.89
N HIS A 258 -13.20 -10.52 -14.24
CA HIS A 258 -13.51 -11.40 -15.35
C HIS A 258 -14.37 -10.68 -16.41
N PRO A 259 -14.15 -10.96 -17.71
CA PRO A 259 -13.09 -11.81 -18.24
C PRO A 259 -11.69 -11.19 -18.09
N ALA A 260 -10.65 -12.03 -18.13
CA ALA A 260 -9.27 -11.55 -18.22
C ALA A 260 -9.06 -10.77 -19.53
N GLN A 261 -8.10 -9.84 -19.53
CA GLN A 261 -7.88 -8.89 -20.61
C GLN A 261 -6.57 -9.17 -21.34
N LEU A 262 -6.42 -8.65 -22.57
CA LEU A 262 -5.16 -8.71 -23.32
C LEU A 262 -4.37 -7.41 -23.15
N ASN A 263 -3.06 -7.54 -22.93
CA ASN A 263 -2.15 -6.40 -22.91
C ASN A 263 -1.73 -6.01 -24.36
N ALA A 264 -0.94 -4.95 -24.49
CA ALA A 264 -0.47 -4.46 -25.79
C ALA A 264 0.43 -5.45 -26.57
N ASN A 265 0.96 -6.49 -25.91
CA ASN A 265 1.74 -7.55 -26.55
C ASN A 265 0.88 -8.77 -26.92
N GLY A 266 -0.44 -8.70 -26.75
CA GLY A 266 -1.36 -9.83 -26.98
C GLY A 266 -1.34 -10.89 -25.89
N GLY A 267 -0.69 -10.64 -24.74
CA GLY A 267 -0.68 -11.55 -23.60
C GLY A 267 -1.81 -11.30 -22.61
N LEU A 268 -2.33 -12.37 -22.01
CA LEU A 268 -3.42 -12.33 -21.04
C LEU A 268 -2.96 -11.73 -19.70
N TYR A 269 -3.79 -10.91 -19.09
CA TYR A 269 -3.60 -10.40 -17.74
C TYR A 269 -4.94 -10.31 -17.00
N ILE A 270 -4.86 -10.32 -15.67
CA ILE A 270 -6.03 -10.19 -14.79
C ILE A 270 -5.76 -9.15 -13.72
N ARG A 271 -6.83 -8.58 -13.17
CA ARG A 271 -6.79 -7.72 -12.00
C ARG A 271 -7.50 -8.37 -10.82
N PHE A 272 -6.96 -8.17 -9.64
CA PHE A 272 -7.55 -8.54 -8.37
C PHE A 272 -8.18 -7.27 -7.79
N ILE A 273 -9.47 -7.31 -7.48
CA ILE A 273 -10.19 -6.20 -6.88
C ILE A 273 -10.00 -6.30 -5.37
N LEU A 274 -9.28 -5.35 -4.78
CA LEU A 274 -9.12 -5.22 -3.35
C LEU A 274 -10.08 -4.17 -2.78
N GLN A 275 -10.68 -4.48 -1.65
CA GLN A 275 -11.49 -3.56 -0.87
C GLN A 275 -10.85 -3.32 0.50
N ARG A 276 -10.78 -2.04 0.89
CA ARG A 276 -10.27 -1.62 2.19
C ARG A 276 -11.18 -2.12 3.31
N GLU A 277 -10.59 -2.65 4.38
CA GLU A 277 -11.34 -3.09 5.54
C GLU A 277 -11.88 -1.90 6.33
N ALA A 278 -13.13 -2.01 6.80
CA ALA A 278 -13.78 -1.01 7.65
C ALA A 278 -13.14 -0.93 9.05
N GLY A 279 -13.42 0.15 9.79
CA GLY A 279 -12.94 0.33 11.17
C GLY A 279 -11.50 0.82 11.31
N GLN A 280 -10.83 1.13 10.19
CA GLN A 280 -9.53 1.79 10.16
C GLN A 280 -9.69 3.29 9.93
N GLU A 281 -8.68 4.09 10.31
CA GLU A 281 -8.62 5.52 9.98
C GLU A 281 -8.87 5.75 8.48
N ALA A 282 -9.64 6.79 8.12
CA ALA A 282 -9.96 7.10 6.74
C ALA A 282 -8.69 7.35 5.90
N LEU A 283 -8.65 6.80 4.68
CA LEU A 283 -7.50 6.93 3.79
C LEU A 283 -7.12 8.40 3.54
N ALA A 284 -8.11 9.27 3.35
CA ALA A 284 -7.88 10.71 3.16
C ALA A 284 -7.13 11.35 4.34
N SER A 285 -7.41 10.94 5.58
CA SER A 285 -6.72 11.46 6.77
C SER A 285 -5.25 11.01 6.79
N ILE A 286 -5.00 9.74 6.46
CA ILE A 286 -3.65 9.19 6.31
C ILE A 286 -2.86 9.95 5.22
N CYS A 287 -3.49 10.17 4.06
CA CYS A 287 -2.91 10.91 2.94
C CYS A 287 -2.52 12.35 3.32
N ALA A 288 -3.35 13.01 4.14
CA ALA A 288 -3.12 14.39 4.55
C ALA A 288 -1.93 14.55 5.52
N ARG A 289 -1.65 13.53 6.35
CA ARG A 289 -0.64 13.61 7.42
C ARG A 289 0.67 12.88 7.16
N SER A 290 0.73 12.03 6.14
CA SER A 290 1.92 11.21 5.85
C SER A 290 2.23 11.17 4.34
N PRO A 291 3.48 11.42 3.92
CA PRO A 291 4.65 11.70 4.76
C PRO A 291 4.55 13.06 5.45
N SER A 292 5.13 13.13 6.65
CA SER A 292 5.31 14.41 7.37
C SER A 292 6.30 15.32 6.65
N GLY A 293 6.23 16.62 6.90
CA GLY A 293 7.19 17.59 6.35
C GLY A 293 8.64 17.24 6.67
N GLN A 294 8.92 16.73 7.88
CA GLN A 294 10.26 16.27 8.28
C GLN A 294 10.73 15.08 7.44
N GLN A 295 9.88 14.09 7.20
CA GLN A 295 10.22 12.93 6.35
C GLN A 295 10.52 13.36 4.92
N VAL A 296 9.76 14.31 4.36
CA VAL A 296 10.02 14.87 3.02
C VAL A 296 11.38 15.57 2.98
N GLN A 297 11.70 16.38 3.99
CA GLN A 297 13.00 17.06 4.08
C GLN A 297 14.17 16.08 4.21
N ASP A 298 14.03 15.08 5.09
CA ASP A 298 15.06 14.06 5.30
C ASP A 298 15.24 13.17 4.08
N TYR A 299 14.16 12.85 3.35
CA TYR A 299 14.24 12.16 2.06
C TYR A 299 15.12 12.91 1.06
N GLY A 300 14.99 14.25 0.98
CA GLY A 300 15.82 15.10 0.13
C GLY A 300 17.31 15.14 0.52
N ARG A 301 17.64 14.67 1.73
CA ARG A 301 19.01 14.60 2.28
C ARG A 301 19.66 13.23 2.10
N ILE A 302 18.96 12.25 1.53
CA ILE A 302 19.56 10.96 1.17
C ILE A 302 20.59 11.20 0.06
N ARG A 303 21.85 10.86 0.33
CA ARG A 303 22.98 10.96 -0.61
C ARG A 303 23.54 9.55 -0.84
N PHE A 304 23.80 9.22 -2.11
CA PHE A 304 24.25 7.91 -2.59
C PHE A 304 25.75 7.89 -2.89
#